data_AF-A0AA35SY36-F1
#
_entry.id   AF-A0AA35SY36-F1
#
_cell.length_a   1.000
_cell.length_b   1.000
_cell.length_c   1.000
_cell.angle_alpha   90.00
_cell.angle_beta   90.00
_cell.angle_gamma   90.00
#
_symmetry.space_group_name_H-M   'P 1'
#
loop_
_entity.id
_entity.type
_entity.pdbx_description
1 polymer ?
#
loop_
_entity_poly.entity_id
_entity_poly.type
_entity_poly.pdbx_seq_one_letter_code
_entity_poly.pdbx_strand_id
1 'polypeptide(L)'
;MATAGTTPDFLDKRLLQDDVPEIVANILDAQTKSELLGRVLKLSPSRVSAIHMQYKDPEECLFRVIDEFVKQVDPIPTWRVITTALRHPTIRLTGLADEIESKHCPPTIC
;
A
#
# COMPACT_ATOMS: atom_id res chain seq x y z
N MET A 1 -21.60 1.79 30.21
CA MET A 1 -21.94 1.37 28.84
C MET A 1 -21.10 2.22 27.90
N ALA A 2 -20.00 1.69 27.36
CA ALA A 2 -19.13 2.42 26.45
C ALA A 2 -19.74 2.36 25.04
N THR A 3 -20.32 3.45 24.57
CA THR A 3 -20.54 3.66 23.15
C THR A 3 -19.17 3.99 22.55
N ALA A 4 -18.45 2.96 22.09
CA ALA A 4 -17.30 3.14 21.21
C ALA A 4 -17.80 3.88 19.97
N GLY A 5 -17.58 5.19 19.94
CA GLY A 5 -17.75 5.98 18.73
C GLY A 5 -16.84 5.35 17.68
N THR A 6 -17.44 4.82 16.63
CA THR A 6 -16.76 4.29 15.47
C THR A 6 -15.96 5.43 14.83
N THR A 7 -14.72 5.65 15.30
CA THR A 7 -13.74 6.41 14.56
C THR A 7 -13.69 5.77 13.17
N PRO A 8 -13.83 6.53 12.08
CA PRO A 8 -13.66 5.94 10.75
C PRO A 8 -12.27 5.30 10.74
N ASP A 9 -12.25 3.97 10.71
CA ASP A 9 -11.04 3.18 10.75
C ASP A 9 -10.16 3.70 9.61
N PHE A 10 -8.95 4.19 9.92
CA PHE A 10 -8.06 4.76 8.89
C PHE A 10 -7.88 3.77 7.72
N LEU A 11 -7.94 2.47 8.00
CA LEU A 11 -7.89 1.42 7.00
C LEU A 11 -9.05 1.46 5.99
N ASP A 12 -10.22 2.00 6.36
CA ASP A 12 -11.36 2.19 5.47
C ASP A 12 -11.29 3.54 4.70
N LYS A 13 -10.28 4.38 4.97
CA LYS A 13 -9.98 5.57 4.16
C LYS A 13 -9.57 5.11 2.76
N ARG A 14 -10.11 5.78 1.74
CA ARG A 14 -9.71 5.58 0.35
C ARG A 14 -8.24 5.97 0.17
N LEU A 15 -7.49 5.10 -0.48
CA LEU A 15 -6.12 5.36 -0.86
C LEU A 15 -6.13 6.25 -2.10
N LEU A 16 -5.70 7.48 -1.95
CA LEU A 16 -5.61 8.43 -3.05
C LEU A 16 -4.20 8.42 -3.64
N GLN A 17 -4.06 8.98 -4.85
CA GLN A 17 -2.74 9.14 -5.47
C GLN A 17 -1.77 9.95 -4.60
N ASP A 18 -2.29 10.86 -3.77
CA ASP A 18 -1.50 11.70 -2.86
C ASP A 18 -0.87 10.88 -1.70
N ASP A 19 -1.48 9.74 -1.35
CA ASP A 19 -0.99 8.83 -0.31
C ASP A 19 0.09 7.86 -0.84
N VAL A 20 0.19 7.68 -2.16
CA VAL A 20 1.17 6.79 -2.82
C VAL A 20 2.64 7.09 -2.45
N PRO A 21 3.14 8.34 -2.51
CA PRO A 21 4.53 8.62 -2.15
C PRO A 21 4.87 8.25 -0.70
N GLU A 22 3.92 8.34 0.23
CA GLU A 22 4.12 7.90 1.61
C GLU A 22 4.36 6.38 1.67
N ILE A 23 3.55 5.58 0.98
CA ILE A 23 3.73 4.11 0.96
C ILE A 23 5.08 3.74 0.32
N VAL A 24 5.43 4.39 -0.79
CA VAL A 24 6.70 4.17 -1.49
C VAL A 24 7.89 4.48 -0.58
N ALA A 25 7.86 5.61 0.12
CA ALA A 25 8.93 6.04 1.02
C ALA A 25 9.13 5.08 2.20
N ASN A 26 8.06 4.47 2.73
CA ASN A 26 8.18 3.49 3.79
C ASN A 26 8.83 2.18 3.27
N ILE A 27 8.62 1.82 2.00
CA ILE A 27 9.14 0.58 1.40
C ILE A 27 10.60 0.79 0.94
N LEU A 28 11.53 0.67 1.89
CA LEU A 28 12.98 0.88 1.74
C LEU A 28 13.70 0.01 0.70
N ASP A 29 13.07 -1.01 0.11
CA ASP A 29 13.68 -1.89 -0.90
C ASP A 29 12.74 -2.06 -2.10
N ALA A 30 12.66 -0.99 -2.91
CA ALA A 30 11.55 -0.79 -3.82
C ALA A 30 11.54 -1.77 -5.02
N GLN A 31 12.68 -2.31 -5.46
CA GLN A 31 12.74 -3.13 -6.68
C GLN A 31 12.23 -4.56 -6.51
N THR A 32 12.65 -5.25 -5.44
CA THR A 32 12.21 -6.62 -5.18
C THR A 32 10.76 -6.65 -4.72
N LYS A 33 10.36 -5.63 -3.96
CA LYS A 33 9.04 -5.53 -3.35
C LYS A 33 7.99 -4.98 -4.32
N SER A 34 8.34 -4.14 -5.30
CA SER A 34 7.36 -3.65 -6.30
C SER A 34 6.78 -4.78 -7.15
N GLU A 35 7.59 -5.75 -7.58
CA GLU A 35 7.09 -6.87 -8.37
C GLU A 35 6.16 -7.77 -7.55
N LEU A 36 6.59 -8.12 -6.34
CA LEU A 36 5.80 -8.94 -5.42
C LEU A 36 4.52 -8.23 -5.00
N LEU A 37 4.59 -6.92 -4.71
CA LEU A 37 3.44 -6.10 -4.38
C LEU A 37 2.47 -6.01 -5.54
N GLY A 38 2.94 -5.77 -6.77
CA GLY A 38 2.09 -5.77 -7.95
C GLY A 38 1.35 -7.10 -8.13
N ARG A 39 2.02 -8.23 -7.90
CA ARG A 39 1.37 -9.56 -7.93
C ARG A 39 0.33 -9.73 -6.82
N VAL A 40 0.63 -9.34 -5.59
CA VAL A 40 -0.29 -9.44 -4.44
C VAL A 40 -1.51 -8.52 -4.62
N LEU A 41 -1.30 -7.34 -5.18
CA LEU A 41 -2.34 -6.39 -5.56
C LEU A 41 -3.13 -6.82 -6.81
N LYS A 42 -2.86 -8.02 -7.35
CA LYS A 42 -3.51 -8.59 -8.54
C LYS A 42 -3.40 -7.71 -9.79
N LEU A 43 -2.35 -6.89 -9.89
CA LEU A 43 -2.04 -6.22 -11.14
C LEU A 43 -1.62 -7.23 -12.20
N SER A 44 -1.86 -6.88 -13.46
CA SER A 44 -1.43 -7.73 -14.57
C SER A 44 0.09 -7.86 -14.57
N PRO A 45 0.64 -9.09 -14.56
CA PRO A 45 2.09 -9.30 -14.52
C PRO A 45 2.79 -8.64 -15.71
N SER A 46 2.18 -8.68 -16.89
CA SER A 46 2.67 -7.99 -18.09
C SER A 46 2.86 -6.50 -17.88
N ARG A 47 2.02 -5.89 -17.02
CA ARG A 47 2.02 -4.46 -16.78
C ARG A 47 3.02 -4.06 -15.71
N VAL A 48 3.15 -4.87 -14.66
CA VAL A 48 4.26 -4.77 -13.70
C VAL A 48 5.60 -4.91 -14.42
N SER A 49 5.74 -5.88 -15.33
CA SER A 49 6.95 -6.04 -16.16
C SER A 49 7.19 -4.84 -17.08
N ALA A 50 6.13 -4.26 -17.68
CA ALA A 50 6.25 -3.07 -18.51
C ALA A 50 6.76 -1.85 -17.70
N ILE A 51 6.26 -1.66 -16.48
CA ILE A 51 6.73 -0.61 -15.56
C ILE A 51 8.22 -0.82 -15.24
N HIS A 52 8.63 -2.05 -14.90
CA HIS A 52 10.03 -2.37 -14.61
C HIS A 52 10.97 -2.24 -15.83
N MET A 53 10.44 -2.39 -17.05
CA MET A 53 11.20 -2.15 -18.27
C MET A 53 11.31 -0.66 -18.62
N GLN A 54 10.28 0.11 -18.29
CA GLN A 54 10.18 1.53 -18.62
C GLN A 54 10.92 2.42 -17.61
N TYR A 55 10.88 2.05 -16.34
CA TYR A 55 11.52 2.77 -15.24
C TYR A 55 12.68 1.94 -14.68
N LYS A 56 13.86 2.56 -14.55
CA LYS A 56 15.05 1.90 -13.97
C LYS A 56 15.15 2.13 -12.47
N ASP A 57 14.62 3.25 -12.00
CA ASP A 57 14.62 3.64 -10.60
C ASP A 57 13.63 2.76 -9.83
N PRO A 58 14.09 2.07 -8.76
CA PRO A 58 13.26 1.14 -8.03
C PRO A 58 12.11 1.85 -7.30
N GLU A 59 12.35 3.05 -6.80
CA GLU A 59 11.33 3.90 -6.17
C GLU A 59 10.26 4.35 -7.17
N GLU A 60 10.65 4.78 -8.38
CA GLU A 60 9.66 5.11 -9.43
C GLU A 60 8.88 3.87 -9.87
N CYS A 61 9.52 2.70 -9.99
CA CYS A 61 8.80 1.47 -10.31
C CYS A 61 7.70 1.19 -9.30
N LEU A 62 8.02 1.27 -8.01
CA LEU A 62 7.06 1.04 -6.93
C LEU A 62 5.95 2.10 -6.94
N PHE A 63 6.30 3.38 -7.13
CA PHE A 63 5.34 4.45 -7.27
C PHE A 63 4.35 4.17 -8.41
N ARG A 64 4.85 3.80 -9.58
CA ARG A 64 4.03 3.50 -10.76
C ARG A 64 3.15 2.27 -10.56
N VAL A 65 3.66 1.23 -9.90
CA VAL A 65 2.88 0.03 -9.57
C VAL A 65 1.70 0.39 -8.67
N ILE A 66 1.92 1.17 -7.60
CA ILE A 66 0.87 1.55 -6.66
C ILE A 66 -0.09 2.58 -7.29
N ASP A 67 0.43 3.57 -8.02
CA ASP A 67 -0.37 4.56 -8.76
C ASP A 67 -1.29 3.89 -9.77
N GLU A 68 -0.78 2.91 -10.51
CA GLU A 68 -1.58 2.15 -11.46
C GLU A 68 -2.67 1.32 -10.77
N PHE A 69 -2.35 0.69 -9.63
CA PHE A 69 -3.33 -0.01 -8.83
C PHE A 69 -4.46 0.90 -8.36
N VAL A 70 -4.13 2.07 -7.81
CA VAL A 70 -5.12 3.07 -7.37
C VAL A 70 -6.01 3.53 -8.53
N LYS A 71 -5.45 3.68 -9.74
CA LYS A 71 -6.19 4.07 -10.95
C LYS A 71 -7.06 2.97 -11.55
N GLN A 72 -6.63 1.71 -11.47
CA GLN A 72 -7.33 0.59 -12.11
C GLN A 72 -8.40 -0.04 -11.23
N VAL A 73 -8.26 0.04 -9.91
CA VAL A 73 -9.18 -0.63 -8.99
C VAL A 73 -10.40 0.25 -8.74
N ASP A 74 -11.53 -0.19 -9.31
CA ASP A 74 -12.86 0.33 -9.01
C ASP A 74 -13.66 -0.74 -8.24
N PRO A 75 -14.17 -0.44 -7.02
CA PRO A 75 -14.09 0.84 -6.33
C PRO A 75 -12.67 1.15 -5.80
N ILE A 76 -12.36 2.45 -5.67
CA ILE A 76 -11.05 2.96 -5.18
C ILE A 76 -10.58 2.15 -3.96
N PRO A 77 -9.37 1.60 -3.99
CA PRO A 77 -8.87 0.75 -2.91
C PRO A 77 -8.70 1.54 -1.62
N THR A 78 -8.84 0.88 -0.48
CA THR A 78 -8.62 1.49 0.83
C THR A 78 -7.26 1.12 1.41
N TRP A 79 -6.83 1.84 2.44
CA TRP A 79 -5.60 1.54 3.18
C TRP A 79 -5.55 0.12 3.75
N ARG A 80 -6.71 -0.50 4.02
CA ARG A 80 -6.83 -1.91 4.41
C ARG A 80 -6.25 -2.85 3.35
N VAL A 81 -6.43 -2.53 2.07
CA VAL A 81 -5.94 -3.38 0.98
C VAL A 81 -4.41 -3.37 0.91
N ILE A 82 -3.79 -2.19 1.08
CA ILE A 82 -2.33 -2.05 1.10
C ILE A 82 -1.74 -2.72 2.33
N THR A 83 -2.24 -2.43 3.53
CA THR A 83 -1.75 -3.06 4.78
C THR A 83 -1.90 -4.57 4.74
N THR A 84 -3.01 -5.09 4.20
CA THR A 84 -3.20 -6.53 3.98
C THR A 84 -2.21 -7.10 2.97
N ALA A 85 -1.93 -6.37 1.88
CA ALA A 85 -0.94 -6.79 0.88
C ALA A 85 0.47 -6.84 1.48
N LEU A 86 0.84 -5.86 2.30
CA LEU A 86 2.13 -5.82 3.00
C LEU A 86 2.29 -6.96 4.00
N ARG A 87 1.21 -7.35 4.69
CA ARG A 87 1.15 -8.51 5.60
C ARG A 87 1.16 -9.86 4.86
N HIS A 88 1.03 -9.88 3.53
CA HIS A 88 1.00 -11.11 2.75
C HIS A 88 2.30 -11.92 2.95
N PRO A 89 2.24 -13.27 3.06
CA PRO A 89 3.42 -14.11 3.31
C PRO A 89 4.52 -14.02 2.25
N THR A 90 4.20 -13.48 1.08
CA THR A 90 5.13 -13.20 -0.02
C THR A 90 5.94 -11.92 0.23
N ILE A 91 5.34 -10.90 0.85
CA ILE A 91 5.95 -9.58 1.07
C ILE A 91 6.59 -9.51 2.46
N ARG A 92 5.91 -10.07 3.49
CA ARG A 92 6.37 -10.14 4.89
C ARG A 92 6.77 -8.79 5.48
N LEU A 93 6.10 -7.72 5.08
CA LEU A 93 6.28 -6.37 5.62
C LEU A 93 5.22 -6.07 6.66
N THR A 94 4.97 -7.02 7.56
CA THR A 94 3.99 -6.89 8.64
C THR A 94 4.31 -5.71 9.55
N GLY A 95 5.61 -5.48 9.85
CA GLY A 95 6.03 -4.32 10.65
C GLY A 95 5.80 -2.99 9.95
N LEU A 96 5.90 -2.93 8.62
CA LEU A 96 5.62 -1.70 7.86
C LEU A 96 4.12 -1.41 7.77
N ALA A 97 3.30 -2.46 7.64
CA ALA A 97 1.85 -2.31 7.76
C ALA A 97 1.47 -1.77 9.15
N ASP A 98 2.06 -2.34 10.21
CA ASP A 98 1.85 -1.90 11.59
C ASP A 98 2.33 -0.46 11.82
N GLU A 99 3.46 -0.05 11.24
CA GLU A 99 3.94 1.34 11.30
C GLU A 99 3.00 2.32 10.58
N ILE A 100 2.50 1.96 9.40
CA ILE A 100 1.50 2.75 8.69
C ILE A 100 0.23 2.86 9.52
N GLU A 101 -0.26 1.75 10.05
CA GLU A 101 -1.43 1.71 10.94
C GLU A 101 -1.19 2.56 12.18
N SER A 102 -0.02 2.46 12.81
CA SER A 102 0.34 3.20 14.03
C SER A 102 0.55 4.70 13.80
N LYS A 103 1.04 5.13 12.63
CA LYS A 103 1.19 6.55 12.29
C LYS A 103 -0.16 7.24 12.13
N HIS A 104 -1.16 6.50 11.69
CA HIS A 104 -2.49 7.02 11.38
C HIS A 104 -3.57 6.63 12.41
N CYS A 105 -3.26 5.70 13.32
CA CYS A 105 -4.04 5.48 14.53
C CYS A 105 -3.63 6.56 15.54
N PRO A 106 -4.53 7.46 15.97
CA PRO A 106 -4.20 8.37 17.05
C PRO A 106 -3.83 7.56 18.30
N PRO A 107 -2.87 8.01 19.13
CA PRO A 107 -2.64 7.39 20.42
C PRO A 107 -3.95 7.53 21.20
N THR A 108 -4.73 6.46 21.24
CA THR A 108 -5.83 6.37 22.17
C THR A 108 -5.14 6.22 23.50
N ILE A 109 -5.06 7.36 24.20
CA ILE A 109 -4.59 7.50 25.57
C ILE A 109 -5.14 6.29 26.35
N CYS A 110 -4.24 5.39 26.76
CA CYS A 110 -4.55 4.32 27.70
C CYS A 110 -5.07 4.90 29.01
#